data_AF-A0A9E4EXJ1-F1
#
_entry.id   AF-A0A9E4EXJ1-F1
#
_cell.length_a   1.000
_cell.length_b   1.000
_cell.length_c   1.000
_cell.angle_alpha   90.00
_cell.angle_beta   90.00
_cell.angle_gamma   90.00
#
_symmetry.space_group_name_H-M   'P 1'
#
loop_
_entity.id
_entity.type
_entity.pdbx_description
1 polymer ?
#
loop_
_entity_poly.entity_id
_entity_poly.type
_entity_poly.pdbx_seq_one_letter_code
_entity_poly.pdbx_strand_id
1 'polypeptide(L)'
;VTLPQLKHVIGVVFLFATIWMVNDFALIFIMTEGGPAKATQVVPITVYRIAFEHLRLGKGAAAALILLLFLLALSIVFIRMLFREERRSGDAN
;
A
#
# COMPACT_ATOMS: atom_id res chain seq x y z
N VAL A 1 -21.10 2.77 24.22
CA VAL A 1 -20.47 1.58 24.88
C VAL A 1 -19.82 0.61 23.87
N THR A 2 -20.00 0.81 22.55
CA THR A 2 -19.46 -0.09 21.49
C THR A 2 -18.07 0.27 20.93
N LEU A 3 -17.61 1.53 21.11
CA LEU A 3 -16.32 2.03 20.60
C LEU A 3 -15.07 1.18 20.97
N PRO A 4 -14.94 0.67 22.22
CA PRO A 4 -13.72 -0.05 22.63
C PRO A 4 -13.54 -1.40 21.93
N GLN A 5 -14.63 -2.13 21.68
CA GLN A 5 -14.60 -3.45 21.02
C GLN A 5 -14.32 -3.33 19.51
N LEU A 6 -14.82 -2.26 18.88
CA LEU A 6 -14.56 -1.98 17.46
C LEU A 6 -13.13 -1.51 17.18
N LYS A 7 -12.38 -1.02 18.18
CA LYS A 7 -11.01 -0.51 18.01
C LYS A 7 -10.08 -1.53 17.33
N HIS A 8 -10.19 -2.82 17.66
CA HIS A 8 -9.38 -3.88 17.04
C HIS A 8 -9.80 -4.11 15.58
N VAL A 9 -11.10 -4.18 15.32
CA VAL A 9 -11.65 -4.36 13.96
C VAL A 9 -11.28 -3.17 13.07
N ILE A 10 -11.37 -1.94 13.59
CA ILE A 10 -10.97 -0.72 12.89
C ILE A 10 -9.47 -0.76 12.54
N GLY A 11 -8.60 -1.24 13.44
CA GLY A 11 -7.17 -1.37 13.16
C GLY A 11 -6.86 -2.33 12.00
N VAL A 12 -7.53 -3.49 11.97
CA VAL A 12 -7.40 -4.47 10.88
C VAL A 12 -7.96 -3.90 9.56
N VAL A 13 -9.16 -3.33 9.59
CA VAL A 13 -9.80 -2.73 8.40
C VAL A 13 -8.96 -1.56 7.85
N PHE A 14 -8.39 -0.74 8.73
CA PHE A 14 -7.52 0.37 8.35
C PHE A 14 -6.23 -0.11 7.68
N LEU A 15 -5.64 -1.21 8.16
CA LEU A 15 -4.51 -1.86 7.51
C LEU A 15 -4.88 -2.30 6.08
N PHE A 16 -5.98 -3.04 5.94
CA PHE A 16 -6.44 -3.51 4.64
C PHE A 16 -6.75 -2.36 3.68
N ALA A 17 -7.42 -1.31 4.16
CA ALA A 17 -7.72 -0.11 3.39
C ALA A 17 -6.45 0.60 2.91
N THR A 18 -5.42 0.68 3.75
CA THR A 18 -4.14 1.30 3.39
C THR A 18 -3.39 0.48 2.32
N ILE A 19 -3.37 -0.85 2.45
CA ILE A 19 -2.79 -1.74 1.43
C ILE A 19 -3.51 -1.55 0.08
N TRP A 20 -4.84 -1.55 0.11
CA TRP A 20 -5.66 -1.34 -1.09
C TRP A 20 -5.40 0.03 -1.73
N MET A 21 -5.35 1.10 -0.93
CA MET A 21 -5.14 2.45 -1.44
C MET A 21 -3.77 2.64 -2.10
N VAL A 22 -2.73 1.97 -1.59
CA VAL A 22 -1.38 2.00 -2.20
C VAL A 22 -1.33 1.16 -3.48
N ASN A 23 -2.14 0.09 -3.58
CA ASN A 23 -2.20 -0.78 -4.75
C ASN A 23 -3.12 -0.26 -5.87
N ASP A 24 -3.91 0.78 -5.61
CA ASP A 24 -4.94 1.30 -6.53
C ASP A 24 -4.35 2.09 -7.72
N PHE A 25 -3.55 1.39 -8.52
CA PHE A 25 -2.93 1.88 -9.74
C PHE A 25 -3.97 2.23 -10.79
N ALA A 26 -4.99 1.39 -10.97
CA ALA A 26 -5.96 1.50 -12.04
C ALA A 26 -6.86 2.74 -11.88
N LEU A 27 -7.38 2.98 -10.66
CA LEU A 27 -8.25 4.13 -10.41
C LEU A 27 -7.49 5.46 -10.62
N ILE A 28 -6.28 5.58 -10.09
CA ILE A 28 -5.49 6.81 -10.17
C ILE A 28 -5.04 7.08 -11.61
N PHE A 29 -4.67 6.03 -12.35
CA PHE A 29 -4.31 6.14 -13.75
C PHE A 29 -5.49 6.61 -14.62
N ILE A 30 -6.68 6.02 -14.44
CA ILE A 30 -7.88 6.40 -15.22
C ILE A 30 -8.38 7.80 -14.86
N MET A 31 -8.36 8.18 -13.57
CA MET A 31 -8.93 9.45 -13.11
C MET A 31 -8.02 10.66 -13.35
N THR A 32 -6.70 10.49 -13.24
CA THR A 32 -5.78 11.63 -13.23
C THR A 32 -4.52 11.44 -14.06
N GLU A 33 -4.24 10.22 -14.52
CA GLU A 33 -2.96 9.83 -15.12
C GLU A 33 -1.71 10.28 -14.31
N GLY A 34 -1.86 10.55 -13.01
CA GLY A 34 -0.81 11.12 -12.16
C GLY A 34 -0.63 12.65 -12.23
N GLY A 35 -1.65 13.43 -12.62
CA GLY A 35 -1.60 14.90 -12.75
C GLY A 35 -2.36 15.69 -11.66
N PRO A 36 -2.11 17.03 -11.54
CA PRO A 36 -1.11 17.84 -12.24
C PRO A 36 0.25 17.85 -11.50
N ALA A 37 1.35 17.91 -12.26
CA ALA A 37 2.73 17.95 -11.73
C ALA A 37 3.17 16.76 -10.86
N LYS A 38 2.71 15.53 -11.14
CA LYS A 38 3.06 14.30 -10.40
C LYS A 38 2.58 14.27 -8.95
N ALA A 39 1.69 15.17 -8.54
CA ALA A 39 1.21 15.27 -7.15
C ALA A 39 0.48 14.00 -6.67
N THR A 40 -0.17 13.26 -7.58
CA THR A 40 -0.89 12.00 -7.31
C THR A 40 -0.12 10.77 -7.81
N GLN A 41 1.14 10.91 -8.20
CA GLN A 41 1.87 9.85 -8.87
C GLN A 41 2.29 8.76 -7.86
N VAL A 42 1.54 7.66 -7.84
CA VAL A 42 1.91 6.46 -7.08
C VAL A 42 3.01 5.68 -7.82
N VAL A 43 3.84 4.95 -7.08
CA VAL A 43 4.96 4.18 -7.64
C VAL A 43 4.55 3.24 -8.80
N PRO A 44 3.39 2.55 -8.77
CA PRO A 44 2.89 1.76 -9.90
C PRO A 44 2.75 2.53 -11.22
N ILE A 45 2.34 3.82 -11.18
CA ILE A 45 2.18 4.65 -12.39
C ILE A 45 3.52 4.85 -13.09
N THR A 46 4.58 5.05 -12.31
CA THR A 46 5.93 5.23 -12.85
C THR A 46 6.46 3.94 -13.46
N VAL A 47 6.22 2.79 -12.82
CA VAL A 47 6.56 1.47 -13.37
C VAL A 47 5.86 1.24 -14.71
N TYR A 48 4.57 1.57 -14.79
CA TYR A 48 3.79 1.43 -16.01
C TYR A 48 4.35 2.27 -17.17
N ARG A 49 4.68 3.56 -16.95
CA ARG A 49 5.32 4.39 -17.99
C ARG A 49 6.65 3.81 -18.46
N ILE A 50 7.49 3.35 -17.53
CA ILE A 50 8.82 2.82 -17.89
C ILE A 50 8.69 1.53 -18.72
N ALA A 51 7.75 0.66 -18.36
CA ALA A 51 7.53 -0.60 -19.06
C ALA A 51 6.87 -0.39 -20.43
N PHE A 52 5.78 0.37 -20.48
CA PHE A 52 4.89 0.42 -21.65
C PHE A 52 5.05 1.70 -22.49
N GLU A 53 5.32 2.86 -21.88
CA GLU A 53 5.45 4.14 -22.61
C GLU A 53 6.85 4.30 -23.20
N HIS A 54 7.88 3.90 -22.47
CA HIS A 54 9.26 3.91 -22.97
C HIS A 54 9.69 2.61 -23.67
N LEU A 55 8.82 1.60 -23.72
CA LEU A 55 9.09 0.24 -24.26
C LEU A 55 10.33 -0.42 -23.63
N ARG A 56 10.73 -0.02 -22.42
CA ARG A 56 11.90 -0.56 -21.71
C ARG A 56 11.48 -1.64 -20.73
N LEU A 57 10.97 -2.74 -21.25
CA LEU A 57 10.42 -3.85 -20.45
C LEU A 57 11.39 -4.35 -19.36
N GLY A 58 12.68 -4.45 -19.66
CA GLY A 58 13.69 -4.86 -18.66
C GLY A 58 13.84 -3.89 -17.49
N LYS A 59 13.77 -2.57 -17.74
CA LYS A 59 13.79 -1.56 -16.68
C LYS A 59 12.46 -1.48 -15.94
N GLY A 60 11.35 -1.67 -16.66
CA GLY A 60 10.01 -1.76 -16.09
C GLY A 60 9.90 -2.93 -15.12
N ALA A 61 10.40 -4.11 -15.50
CA ALA A 61 10.43 -5.30 -14.66
C ALA A 61 11.27 -5.10 -13.40
N ALA A 62 12.46 -4.51 -13.51
CA ALA A 62 13.29 -4.19 -12.36
C ALA A 62 12.60 -3.21 -11.39
N ALA A 63 11.96 -2.16 -11.93
CA ALA A 63 11.21 -1.20 -11.12
C ALA A 63 9.98 -1.85 -10.45
N ALA A 64 9.29 -2.76 -11.13
CA ALA A 64 8.18 -3.53 -10.57
C ALA A 64 8.64 -4.43 -9.41
N LEU A 65 9.81 -5.07 -9.55
CA LEU A 65 10.38 -5.93 -8.52
C LEU A 65 10.82 -5.12 -7.28
N ILE A 66 11.41 -3.93 -7.49
CA ILE A 66 11.76 -3.01 -6.39
C ILE A 66 10.50 -2.56 -5.65
N LEU A 67 9.43 -2.21 -6.39
CA LEU A 67 8.15 -1.86 -5.80
C LEU A 67 7.55 -3.02 -5.00
N LEU A 68 7.61 -4.24 -5.54
CA LEU A 68 7.16 -5.44 -4.85
C LEU A 68 7.90 -5.64 -3.51
N LEU A 69 9.23 -5.53 -3.51
CA LEU A 69 10.05 -5.65 -2.29
C LEU A 69 9.73 -4.55 -1.27
N PHE A 70 9.50 -3.32 -1.73
CA PHE A 70 9.11 -2.21 -0.87
C PHE A 70 7.74 -2.45 -0.22
N LEU A 71 6.74 -2.87 -1.00
CA LEU A 71 5.41 -3.20 -0.48
C LEU A 71 5.45 -4.39 0.47
N LEU A 72 6.27 -5.40 0.17
CA LEU A 72 6.48 -6.55 1.05
C LEU A 72 7.10 -6.12 2.39
N ALA A 73 8.13 -5.28 2.37
CA ALA A 73 8.75 -4.76 3.58
C ALA A 73 7.76 -3.93 4.41
N LEU A 74 7.00 -3.04 3.76
CA LEU A 74 5.99 -2.21 4.42
C LEU A 74 4.89 -3.08 5.06
N SER A 75 4.42 -4.11 4.34
CA SER A 75 3.46 -5.09 4.84
C SER A 75 4.00 -5.84 6.07
N ILE A 76 5.24 -6.33 6.03
CA ILE A 76 5.87 -7.01 7.17
C ILE A 76 5.96 -6.08 8.38
N VAL A 77 6.39 -4.82 8.20
CA VAL A 77 6.48 -3.84 9.30
C VAL A 77 5.11 -3.58 9.90
N PHE A 78 4.08 -3.41 9.07
CA PHE A 78 2.73 -3.10 9.51
C PHE A 78 2.09 -4.28 10.24
N ILE A 79 2.24 -5.51 9.72
CA ILE A 79 1.83 -6.74 10.40
C ILE A 79 2.54 -6.84 11.75
N ARG A 80 3.85 -6.58 11.80
CA ARG A 80 4.62 -6.66 13.05
C ARG A 80 4.21 -5.59 14.07
N MET A 81 3.80 -4.40 13.63
CA MET A 81 3.22 -3.37 14.51
C MET A 81 1.84 -3.80 15.02
N LEU A 82 0.95 -4.26 14.13
CA LEU A 82 -0.42 -4.64 14.48
C LEU A 82 -0.47 -5.83 15.45
N PHE A 83 0.31 -6.89 15.18
CA PHE A 83 0.43 -8.05 16.07
C PHE A 83 1.10 -7.71 17.42
N ARG A 84 1.84 -6.59 17.51
CA ARG A 84 2.40 -6.12 18.79
C ARG A 84 1.34 -5.41 19.65
N GLU A 85 0.34 -4.80 19.00
CA GLU A 85 -0.82 -4.20 19.67
C GLU A 85 -1.75 -5.27 20.28
N GLU A 86 -1.96 -6.39 19.58
CA GLU A 86 -2.81 -7.50 20.05
C GLU A 86 -2.30 -8.14 21.35
N ARG A 87 -0.97 -8.25 21.53
CA ARG A 87 -0.40 -8.80 22.79
C ARG A 87 -0.63 -7.89 24.00
N ARG A 88 -0.72 -6.58 23.80
CA ARG A 88 -0.92 -5.62 24.91
C ARG A 88 -2.37 -5.60 25.42
N SER A 89 -3.33 -6.06 24.61
CA SER A 89 -4.72 -6.23 25.01
C SER A 89 -5.00 -7.60 25.66
N GLY A 90 -4.12 -8.58 25.49
CA GLY A 90 -4.20 -9.90 26.15
C GLY A 90 -3.66 -9.92 27.58
N ASP A 91 -2.76 -8.99 27.93
CA ASP A 91 -2.14 -8.89 29.27
C ASP A 91 -2.96 -8.05 30.27
N ALA A 92 -4.12 -7.52 29.88
CA ALA A 92 -4.98 -6.68 30.71
C ALA A 92 -6.25 -7.38 31.22
N ASN A 93 -6.31 -8.72 31.18
CA ASN A 93 -7.39 -9.51 31.76
C ASN A 93 -6.88 -10.53 32.76
#